data_AF-A0A1T4PGA1-F1
#
_entry.id   AF-A0A1T4PGA1-F1
#
_cell.length_a   1.000
_cell.length_b   1.000
_cell.length_c   1.000
_cell.angle_alpha   90.00
_cell.angle_beta   90.00
_cell.angle_gamma   90.00
#
_symmetry.space_group_name_H-M   'P 1'
#
loop_
_entity.id
_entity.type
_entity.pdbx_description
1 polymer ?
#
loop_
_entity_poly.entity_id
_entity_poly.type
_entity_poly.pdbx_seq_one_letter_code
_entity_poly.pdbx_strand_id
1 'polypeptide(L)'
;MIKWTGLAAIALGISVASASAQTPTKPVSAPAATAAKPVPSEERYVGYYYPKPTSTETYTSQLQTIAGVDRAQRIQFVTVVSQGTLQSTYRVPYAVFAKGDKAEHMIIVGLSSGELNTIYRIRALLANMTTMSRTSPFFQEHTVAEDATFFDLLKLLGFHDVTVTDGDKIAHQVTIK
;
A
#
# COMPACT_ATOMS: atom_id res chain seq x y z
N MET A 1 45.05 3.00 -32.71
CA MET A 1 45.22 2.37 -34.04
C MET A 1 45.16 0.87 -33.78
N ILE A 2 44.14 0.12 -34.19
CA ILE A 2 43.94 -0.39 -35.55
C ILE A 2 42.46 -0.77 -35.71
N LYS A 3 41.87 -0.36 -36.83
CA LYS A 3 40.51 -0.68 -37.29
C LYS A 3 40.46 -2.12 -37.80
N TRP A 4 39.31 -2.79 -37.66
CA TRP A 4 38.98 -3.87 -38.59
C TRP A 4 37.55 -3.73 -39.11
N THR A 5 37.48 -3.55 -40.42
CA THR A 5 36.32 -3.52 -41.30
C THR A 5 36.40 -4.74 -42.22
N GLY A 6 35.27 -5.40 -42.50
CA GLY A 6 35.13 -6.44 -43.52
C GLY A 6 33.96 -7.38 -43.19
N LEU A 7 32.71 -7.16 -43.60
CA LEU A 7 32.07 -7.38 -44.91
C LEU A 7 32.01 -8.86 -45.41
N ALA A 8 30.76 -9.36 -45.40
CA ALA A 8 30.03 -10.17 -46.39
C ALA A 8 30.38 -11.65 -46.72
N ALA A 9 29.35 -12.51 -46.61
CA ALA A 9 28.72 -13.32 -47.68
C ALA A 9 28.01 -14.56 -47.07
N ILE A 10 26.68 -14.55 -46.94
CA ILE A 10 25.68 -15.29 -47.77
C ILE A 10 26.01 -16.78 -47.98
N ALA A 11 25.18 -17.66 -47.40
CA ALA A 11 24.79 -18.93 -48.01
C ALA A 11 23.39 -19.35 -47.57
N LEU A 12 22.55 -19.65 -48.57
CA LEU A 12 21.17 -20.11 -48.53
C LEU A 12 21.00 -21.42 -47.74
N GLY A 13 19.90 -21.51 -46.99
CA GLY A 13 19.32 -22.77 -46.52
C GLY A 13 17.79 -22.69 -46.61
N ILE A 14 17.23 -23.33 -47.63
CA ILE A 14 15.79 -23.39 -47.93
C ILE A 14 15.13 -24.36 -46.93
N SER A 15 14.19 -23.86 -46.12
CA SER A 15 13.30 -24.70 -45.31
C SER A 15 11.89 -24.61 -45.88
N VAL A 16 11.41 -25.75 -46.35
CA VAL A 16 10.16 -25.94 -47.09
C VAL A 16 8.94 -25.61 -46.23
N ALA A 17 8.09 -24.72 -46.74
CA ALA A 17 6.79 -24.40 -46.18
C ALA A 17 5.84 -25.60 -46.28
N SER A 18 5.36 -26.09 -45.13
CA SER A 18 4.24 -27.03 -45.07
C SER A 18 2.96 -26.21 -44.94
N ALA A 19 2.25 -26.06 -46.06
CA ALA A 19 0.93 -25.44 -46.12
C ALA A 19 -0.14 -26.46 -45.68
N SER A 20 -0.65 -26.33 -44.46
CA SER A 20 -1.92 -26.93 -44.07
C SER A 20 -3.04 -25.93 -44.28
N ALA A 21 -3.88 -26.20 -45.27
CA ALA A 21 -5.10 -25.45 -45.56
C ALA A 21 -6.06 -25.53 -44.36
N GLN A 22 -6.34 -24.41 -43.72
CA GLN A 22 -7.43 -24.26 -42.77
C GLN A 22 -8.59 -23.51 -43.44
N THR A 23 -9.73 -24.21 -43.57
CA THR A 23 -11.02 -23.71 -44.01
C THR A 23 -11.46 -22.45 -43.23
N PRO A 24 -12.09 -21.46 -43.88
CA PRO A 24 -12.51 -20.23 -43.21
C PRO A 24 -13.78 -20.48 -42.39
N THR A 25 -13.65 -20.58 -41.07
CA THR A 25 -14.80 -20.60 -40.15
C THR A 25 -15.32 -19.18 -39.92
N LYS A 26 -16.58 -18.98 -40.28
CA LYS A 26 -17.42 -17.80 -40.02
C LYS A 26 -17.28 -17.34 -38.55
N PRO A 27 -17.09 -16.03 -38.26
CA PRO A 27 -16.94 -15.56 -36.89
C PRO A 27 -18.26 -15.75 -36.13
N VAL A 28 -18.25 -16.63 -35.13
CA VAL A 28 -19.28 -16.70 -34.10
C VAL A 28 -19.11 -15.46 -33.22
N SER A 29 -20.14 -14.62 -33.21
CA SER A 29 -20.27 -13.47 -32.32
C SER A 29 -20.03 -13.88 -30.87
N ALA A 30 -18.93 -13.40 -30.28
CA ALA A 30 -18.64 -13.56 -28.86
C ALA A 30 -19.75 -12.89 -28.02
N PRO A 31 -20.20 -13.50 -26.92
CA PRO A 31 -21.12 -12.85 -25.99
C PRO A 31 -20.46 -11.56 -25.46
N ALA A 32 -21.22 -10.47 -25.46
CA ALA A 32 -20.80 -9.19 -24.90
C ALA A 32 -20.22 -9.41 -23.50
N ALA A 33 -18.94 -9.09 -23.32
CA ALA A 33 -18.31 -9.05 -22.02
C ALA A 33 -19.11 -8.08 -21.14
N THR A 34 -19.79 -8.60 -20.14
CA THR A 34 -20.39 -7.80 -19.08
C THR A 34 -19.29 -6.91 -18.52
N ALA A 35 -19.36 -5.61 -18.80
CA ALA A 35 -18.42 -4.65 -18.25
C ALA A 35 -18.51 -4.74 -16.72
N ALA A 36 -17.47 -5.31 -16.10
CA ALA A 36 -17.37 -5.37 -14.66
C ALA A 36 -17.45 -3.92 -14.15
N LYS A 37 -18.40 -3.65 -13.25
CA LYS A 37 -18.47 -2.36 -12.57
C LYS A 37 -17.10 -2.10 -11.94
N PRO A 38 -16.51 -0.89 -12.09
CA PRO A 38 -15.25 -0.57 -11.44
C PRO A 38 -15.48 -0.71 -9.93
N VAL A 39 -14.82 -1.70 -9.35
CA VAL A 39 -14.79 -1.90 -7.90
C VAL A 39 -14.11 -0.65 -7.30
N PRO A 40 -14.73 0.04 -6.34
CA PRO A 40 -14.12 1.16 -5.63
C PRO A 40 -12.69 0.80 -5.21
N SER A 41 -11.77 1.76 -5.31
CA SER A 41 -10.35 1.52 -5.04
C SER A 41 -10.10 0.98 -3.62
N GLU A 42 -10.95 1.29 -2.63
CA GLU A 42 -10.90 0.68 -1.30
C GLU A 42 -11.30 -0.80 -1.31
N GLU A 43 -12.35 -1.17 -2.02
CA GLU A 43 -12.87 -2.55 -2.08
C GLU A 43 -11.86 -3.53 -2.67
N ARG A 44 -10.95 -3.09 -3.57
CA ARG A 44 -9.89 -3.97 -4.11
C ARG A 44 -8.79 -4.32 -3.12
N TYR A 45 -8.67 -3.61 -2.00
CA TYR A 45 -7.65 -3.92 -0.97
C TYR A 45 -8.20 -4.83 0.13
N VAL A 46 -9.48 -4.65 0.46
CA VAL A 46 -10.21 -5.49 1.40
C VAL A 46 -10.36 -6.90 0.82
N GLY A 47 -10.07 -7.92 1.61
CA GLY A 47 -10.06 -9.32 1.19
C GLY A 47 -8.78 -9.75 0.44
N TYR A 48 -7.96 -8.81 -0.02
CA TYR A 48 -6.65 -9.12 -0.62
C TYR A 48 -5.50 -8.91 0.38
N TYR A 49 -5.42 -7.74 1.03
CA TYR A 49 -4.36 -7.43 1.99
C TYR A 49 -4.79 -7.63 3.46
N TYR A 50 -6.07 -7.46 3.76
CA TYR A 50 -6.64 -7.54 5.11
C TYR A 50 -8.13 -7.88 5.03
N PRO A 51 -8.73 -8.49 6.07
CA PRO A 51 -10.16 -8.79 6.09
C PRO A 51 -11.01 -7.51 6.15
N LYS A 52 -12.30 -7.62 5.88
CA LYS A 52 -13.23 -6.49 6.03
C LYS A 52 -13.18 -5.93 7.47
N PRO A 53 -13.16 -4.60 7.66
CA PRO A 53 -13.19 -4.01 8.99
C PRO A 53 -14.33 -4.58 9.85
N THR A 54 -13.95 -5.17 10.97
CA THR A 54 -14.86 -5.70 12.01
C THR A 54 -15.31 -4.62 12.99
N SER A 55 -14.54 -3.54 13.11
CA SER A 55 -14.88 -2.38 13.91
C SER A 55 -14.33 -1.11 13.28
N THR A 56 -15.01 0.00 13.54
CA THR A 56 -14.68 1.31 13.00
C THR A 56 -14.73 2.37 14.10
N GLU A 57 -13.85 3.36 14.04
CA GLU A 57 -13.82 4.53 14.91
C GLU A 57 -13.62 5.80 14.06
N THR A 58 -14.11 6.94 14.56
CA THR A 58 -13.80 8.24 13.97
C THR A 58 -12.97 9.03 14.96
N TYR A 59 -11.82 9.51 14.50
CA TYR A 59 -10.96 10.43 15.22
C TYR A 59 -11.05 11.81 14.57
N THR A 60 -11.30 12.85 15.36
CA THR A 60 -11.35 14.25 14.90
C THR A 60 -10.13 14.97 15.46
N SER A 61 -9.20 15.34 14.57
CA SER A 61 -8.02 16.09 14.94
C SER A 61 -8.33 17.58 15.00
N GLN A 62 -7.66 18.32 15.90
CA GLN A 62 -7.68 19.78 15.89
C GLN A 62 -6.68 20.35 14.87
N LEU A 63 -5.79 19.52 14.34
CA LEU A 63 -4.78 19.92 13.37
C LEU A 63 -5.33 19.95 11.95
N GLN A 64 -4.72 20.77 11.12
CA GLN A 64 -5.03 20.86 9.70
C GLN A 64 -3.96 20.16 8.88
N THR A 65 -4.36 19.50 7.79
CA THR A 65 -3.41 18.92 6.84
C THR A 65 -2.49 20.02 6.31
N ILE A 66 -1.18 19.73 6.29
CA ILE A 66 -0.18 20.71 5.84
C ILE A 66 -0.40 21.00 4.35
N ALA A 67 -0.34 22.29 3.99
CA ALA A 67 -0.46 22.71 2.60
C ALA A 67 0.65 22.06 1.75
N GLY A 68 0.25 21.49 0.61
CA GLY A 68 1.18 20.88 -0.33
C GLY A 68 1.51 19.41 -0.04
N VAL A 69 0.95 18.77 0.99
CA VAL A 69 1.19 17.34 1.21
C VAL A 69 0.63 16.48 0.10
N ASP A 70 1.52 15.83 -0.64
CA ASP A 70 1.20 15.01 -1.79
C ASP A 70 1.37 13.51 -1.53
N ARG A 71 1.11 12.72 -2.58
CA ARG A 71 1.25 11.26 -2.56
C ARG A 71 2.67 10.81 -2.26
N ALA A 72 3.68 11.50 -2.78
CA ALA A 72 5.07 11.11 -2.60
C ALA A 72 5.49 11.26 -1.13
N GLN A 73 5.05 12.34 -0.47
CA GLN A 73 5.31 12.55 0.95
C GLN A 73 4.66 11.49 1.84
N ARG A 74 3.41 11.09 1.56
CA ARG A 74 2.75 9.98 2.29
C ARG A 74 3.48 8.65 2.10
N ILE A 75 3.89 8.34 0.88
CA ILE A 75 4.66 7.11 0.59
C ILE A 75 6.01 7.15 1.30
N GLN A 76 6.71 8.29 1.27
CA GLN A 76 7.99 8.43 1.94
C GLN A 76 7.83 8.24 3.45
N PHE A 77 6.79 8.81 4.05
CA PHE A 77 6.49 8.61 5.47
C PHE A 77 6.32 7.12 5.80
N VAL A 78 5.46 6.41 5.06
CA VAL A 78 5.25 4.97 5.32
C VAL A 78 6.50 4.14 5.05
N THR A 79 7.31 4.55 4.07
CA THR A 79 8.60 3.92 3.77
C THR A 79 9.56 4.06 4.95
N VAL A 80 9.67 5.25 5.54
CA VAL A 80 10.51 5.48 6.73
C VAL A 80 10.02 4.68 7.92
N VAL A 81 8.71 4.65 8.19
CA VAL A 81 8.13 3.82 9.26
C VAL A 81 8.48 2.34 9.05
N SER A 82 8.33 1.84 7.82
CA SER A 82 8.65 0.45 7.47
C SER A 82 10.14 0.15 7.54
N GLN A 83 11.01 1.09 7.16
CA GLN A 83 12.46 0.92 7.32
C GLN A 83 12.83 0.82 8.79
N GLY A 84 12.22 1.62 9.66
CA GLY A 84 12.43 1.54 11.11
C GLY A 84 12.08 0.16 11.68
N THR A 85 11.01 -0.48 11.19
CA THR A 85 10.66 -1.84 11.62
C THR A 85 11.62 -2.90 11.09
N LEU A 86 12.15 -2.72 9.87
CA LEU A 86 13.12 -3.64 9.25
C LEU A 86 14.53 -3.51 9.86
N GLN A 87 14.90 -2.31 10.30
CA GLN A 87 16.21 -2.03 10.91
C GLN A 87 16.26 -2.29 12.42
N SER A 88 15.11 -2.60 13.04
CA SER A 88 15.04 -2.93 14.45
C SER A 88 15.89 -4.17 14.77
N THR A 89 16.66 -4.10 15.87
CA THR A 89 17.45 -5.22 16.41
C THR A 89 16.59 -6.45 16.72
N TYR A 90 15.31 -6.23 17.03
CA TYR A 90 14.34 -7.28 17.27
C TYR A 90 13.28 -7.29 16.18
N ARG A 91 12.77 -8.48 15.87
CA ARG A 91 11.68 -8.64 14.90
C ARG A 91 10.46 -7.86 15.35
N VAL A 92 10.05 -6.90 14.52
CA VAL A 92 8.78 -6.20 14.67
C VAL A 92 7.69 -7.01 13.95
N PRO A 93 6.67 -7.52 14.65
CA PRO A 93 5.79 -8.53 14.08
C PRO A 93 4.59 -7.94 13.32
N TYR A 94 4.77 -6.79 12.67
CA TYR A 94 3.77 -6.16 11.81
C TYR A 94 4.40 -5.53 10.57
N ALA A 95 3.63 -5.44 9.48
CA ALA A 95 3.96 -4.66 8.29
C ALA A 95 3.13 -3.37 8.27
N VAL A 96 3.67 -2.31 7.67
CA VAL A 96 2.98 -1.03 7.44
C VAL A 96 3.08 -0.69 5.96
N PHE A 97 1.98 -0.25 5.35
CA PHE A 97 1.99 0.20 3.95
C PHE A 97 0.84 1.19 3.70
N ALA A 98 0.94 1.96 2.62
CA ALA A 98 -0.12 2.85 2.16
C ALA A 98 -0.80 2.30 0.90
N LYS A 99 -2.10 2.53 0.79
CA LYS A 99 -2.94 2.23 -0.38
C LYS A 99 -3.83 3.42 -0.70
N GLY A 100 -4.56 3.33 -1.80
CA GLY A 100 -5.29 4.45 -2.40
C GLY A 100 -4.50 5.06 -3.55
N ASP A 101 -5.20 5.74 -4.45
CA ASP A 101 -4.59 6.32 -5.64
C ASP A 101 -3.64 7.47 -5.25
N LYS A 102 -3.93 8.17 -4.14
CA LYS A 102 -3.10 9.20 -3.53
C LYS A 102 -2.36 8.72 -2.27
N ALA A 103 -2.32 7.41 -1.99
CA ALA A 103 -1.71 6.84 -0.78
C ALA A 103 -2.32 7.37 0.54
N GLU A 104 -3.62 7.63 0.56
CA GLU A 104 -4.37 8.22 1.67
C GLU A 104 -4.86 7.22 2.73
N HIS A 105 -4.73 5.90 2.48
CA HIS A 105 -5.14 4.85 3.42
C HIS A 105 -3.91 4.15 3.97
N MET A 106 -3.63 4.31 5.27
CA MET A 106 -2.55 3.55 5.93
C MET A 106 -3.09 2.19 6.39
N ILE A 107 -2.31 1.14 6.22
CA ILE A 107 -2.66 -0.22 6.64
C ILE A 107 -1.51 -0.81 7.44
N ILE A 108 -1.86 -1.45 8.56
CA ILE A 108 -0.95 -2.14 9.46
C ILE A 108 -1.45 -3.58 9.64
N VAL A 109 -0.60 -4.56 9.35
CA VAL A 109 -0.96 -5.99 9.37
C VAL A 109 -0.03 -6.76 10.27
N GLY A 110 -0.59 -7.50 11.24
CA GLY A 110 0.14 -8.47 12.05
C GLY A 110 0.70 -9.59 11.16
N LEU A 111 1.97 -9.93 11.36
CA LEU A 111 2.69 -10.92 10.54
C LEU A 111 2.82 -12.29 11.23
N SER A 112 2.15 -12.48 12.36
CA SER A 112 2.25 -13.71 13.15
C SER A 112 0.95 -13.95 13.91
N SER A 113 0.62 -15.22 14.10
CA SER A 113 -0.58 -15.61 14.83
C SER A 113 -0.57 -15.03 16.25
N GLY A 114 -1.70 -14.43 16.63
CA GLY A 114 -1.87 -13.78 17.94
C GLY A 114 -1.46 -12.30 17.97
N GLU A 115 -0.77 -11.79 16.96
CA GLU A 115 -0.45 -10.36 16.88
C GLU A 115 -1.69 -9.55 16.54
N LEU A 116 -1.90 -8.43 17.24
CA LEU A 116 -3.00 -7.49 16.97
C LEU A 116 -4.41 -8.12 17.02
N ASN A 117 -4.56 -9.31 17.62
CA ASN A 117 -5.80 -10.08 17.68
C ASN A 117 -6.81 -9.59 18.73
N THR A 118 -6.64 -8.38 19.27
CA THR A 118 -7.62 -7.72 20.13
C THR A 118 -7.58 -6.22 19.91
N ILE A 119 -8.70 -5.54 20.13
CA ILE A 119 -8.75 -4.08 20.07
C ILE A 119 -7.73 -3.42 21.01
N TYR A 120 -7.45 -4.02 22.17
CA TYR A 120 -6.50 -3.50 23.14
C TYR A 120 -5.06 -3.59 22.64
N ARG A 121 -4.67 -4.68 21.97
CA ARG A 121 -3.34 -4.81 21.33
C ARG A 121 -3.18 -3.81 20.18
N ILE A 122 -4.24 -3.61 19.39
CA ILE A 122 -4.28 -2.59 18.33
C ILE A 122 -4.07 -1.19 18.92
N ARG A 123 -4.82 -0.82 19.97
CA ARG A 123 -4.66 0.48 20.64
C ARG A 123 -3.29 0.65 21.28
N ALA A 124 -2.72 -0.41 21.87
CA ALA A 124 -1.36 -0.37 22.41
C ALA A 124 -0.32 -0.12 21.32
N LEU A 125 -0.47 -0.72 20.13
CA LEU A 125 0.39 -0.42 18.99
C LEU A 125 0.28 1.06 18.59
N LEU A 126 -0.93 1.59 18.43
CA LEU A 126 -1.16 2.98 18.04
C LEU A 126 -0.62 3.98 19.09
N ALA A 127 -0.71 3.62 20.38
CA ALA A 127 -0.08 4.37 21.46
C ALA A 127 1.46 4.35 21.33
N ASN A 128 2.07 3.19 21.07
CA ASN A 128 3.51 3.10 20.82
C ASN A 128 3.93 3.91 19.59
N MET A 129 3.12 3.92 18.52
CA MET A 129 3.37 4.76 17.34
C MET A 129 3.32 6.25 17.67
N THR A 130 2.46 6.65 18.61
CA THR A 130 2.44 8.03 19.13
C THR A 130 3.78 8.36 19.79
N THR A 131 4.26 7.50 20.69
CA THR A 131 5.56 7.68 21.36
C THR A 131 6.72 7.78 20.37
N MET A 132 6.76 6.90 19.36
CA MET A 132 7.80 6.94 18.32
C MET A 132 7.69 8.18 17.43
N SER A 133 6.48 8.67 17.18
CA SER A 133 6.28 9.86 16.34
C SER A 133 6.84 11.12 17.00
N ARG A 134 6.72 11.24 18.32
CA ARG A 134 7.23 12.39 19.12
C ARG A 134 8.73 12.59 19.04
N THR A 135 9.50 11.53 18.74
CA THR A 135 10.95 11.64 18.57
C THR A 135 11.35 12.13 17.18
N SER A 136 10.41 12.23 16.23
CA SER A 136 10.72 12.70 14.88
C SER A 136 10.79 14.24 14.81
N PRO A 137 11.76 14.82 14.07
CA PRO A 137 11.84 16.27 13.87
C PRO A 137 10.56 16.87 13.30
N PHE A 138 9.90 16.15 12.38
CA PHE A 138 8.62 16.56 11.79
C PHE A 138 7.54 16.84 12.86
N PHE A 139 7.48 16.00 13.91
CA PHE A 139 6.53 16.19 15.00
C PHE A 139 6.85 17.41 15.85
N GLN A 140 8.14 17.62 16.13
CA GLN A 140 8.63 18.75 16.93
C GLN A 140 8.44 20.10 16.21
N GLU A 141 8.53 20.10 14.88
CA GLU A 141 8.38 21.30 14.05
C GLU A 141 6.91 21.67 13.76
N HIS A 142 6.00 20.69 13.74
CA HIS A 142 4.62 20.89 13.29
C HIS A 142 3.54 20.66 14.35
N THR A 143 3.91 20.26 15.58
CA THR A 143 2.94 20.03 16.67
C THR A 143 3.49 20.46 18.03
N VAL A 144 2.58 20.66 18.99
CA VAL A 144 2.94 20.59 20.42
C VAL A 144 3.06 19.11 20.76
N ALA A 145 4.27 18.57 20.68
CA ALA A 145 4.54 17.13 20.72
C ALA A 145 3.98 16.40 21.97
N GLU A 146 3.73 17.12 23.06
CA GLU A 146 3.20 16.56 24.32
C GLU A 146 1.73 16.10 24.19
N ASP A 147 0.92 16.78 23.39
CA ASP A 147 -0.51 16.51 23.25
C ASP A 147 -0.87 15.78 21.95
N ALA A 148 0.02 15.80 20.95
CA ALA A 148 -0.25 15.19 19.66
C ALA A 148 -0.16 13.66 19.70
N THR A 149 -1.07 13.03 18.96
CA THR A 149 -1.21 11.58 18.80
C THR A 149 -0.72 11.09 17.42
N PHE A 150 -0.57 9.78 17.25
CA PHE A 150 -0.29 9.22 15.92
C PHE A 150 -1.38 9.59 14.89
N PHE A 151 -2.64 9.71 15.30
CA PHE A 151 -3.70 10.12 14.37
C PHE A 151 -3.57 11.58 13.93
N ASP A 152 -3.08 12.46 14.81
CA ASP A 152 -2.75 13.84 14.45
C ASP A 152 -1.63 13.90 13.40
N LEU A 153 -0.64 13.01 13.49
CA LEU A 153 0.40 12.87 12.45
C LEU A 153 -0.22 12.54 11.11
N LEU A 154 -1.08 11.52 11.11
CA LEU A 154 -1.76 11.07 9.91
C LEU A 154 -2.64 12.18 9.32
N LYS A 155 -3.31 12.98 10.17
CA LYS A 155 -4.06 14.17 9.73
C LYS A 155 -3.16 15.21 9.06
N LEU A 156 -2.04 15.56 9.68
CA LEU A 156 -1.07 16.52 9.13
C LEU A 156 -0.58 16.09 7.74
N LEU A 157 -0.35 14.78 7.57
CA LEU A 157 0.10 14.16 6.32
C LEU A 157 -1.03 13.89 5.31
N GLY A 158 -2.28 14.19 5.67
CA GLY A 158 -3.43 14.03 4.79
C GLY A 158 -3.83 12.58 4.54
N PHE A 159 -3.60 11.68 5.49
CA PHE A 159 -4.25 10.37 5.49
C PHE A 159 -5.71 10.51 5.90
N HIS A 160 -6.58 9.72 5.26
CA HIS A 160 -8.01 9.70 5.55
C HIS A 160 -8.38 8.64 6.58
N ASP A 161 -7.64 7.54 6.64
CA ASP A 161 -7.85 6.49 7.61
C ASP A 161 -6.60 5.64 7.82
N VAL A 162 -6.61 4.92 8.94
CA VAL A 162 -5.70 3.83 9.23
C VAL A 162 -6.48 2.57 9.55
N THR A 163 -6.14 1.47 8.90
CA THR A 163 -6.67 0.13 9.21
C THR A 163 -5.59 -0.72 9.87
N VAL A 164 -5.88 -1.27 11.05
CA VAL A 164 -5.00 -2.18 11.78
C VAL A 164 -5.65 -3.54 11.90
N THR A 165 -4.93 -4.61 11.55
CA THR A 165 -5.47 -5.97 11.50
C THR A 165 -4.48 -7.01 12.01
N ASP A 166 -5.01 -8.14 12.50
CA ASP A 166 -4.23 -9.37 12.76
C ASP A 166 -3.90 -10.17 11.49
N GLY A 167 -4.43 -9.76 10.33
CA GLY A 167 -4.28 -10.47 9.06
C GLY A 167 -5.18 -11.69 8.89
N ASP A 168 -6.11 -11.94 9.82
CA ASP A 168 -7.04 -13.09 9.79
C ASP A 168 -8.49 -12.64 9.99
N LYS A 169 -8.89 -12.36 11.23
CA LYS A 169 -10.31 -12.16 11.60
C LYS A 169 -10.62 -10.75 12.05
N ILE A 170 -9.62 -10.01 12.52
CA ILE A 170 -9.83 -8.72 13.17
C ILE A 170 -9.23 -7.65 12.30
N ALA A 171 -10.07 -6.69 11.91
CA ALA A 171 -9.64 -5.44 11.32
C ALA A 171 -10.36 -4.28 11.99
N HIS A 172 -9.61 -3.30 12.47
CA HIS A 172 -10.09 -2.08 13.08
C HIS A 172 -9.68 -0.89 12.21
N GLN A 173 -10.65 -0.12 11.73
CA GLN A 173 -10.40 1.07 10.93
C GLN A 173 -10.70 2.33 11.73
N VAL A 174 -9.79 3.31 11.65
CA VAL A 174 -9.98 4.64 12.24
C VAL A 174 -10.03 5.65 11.11
N THR A 175 -11.18 6.27 10.90
CA THR A 175 -11.35 7.41 9.99
C THR A 175 -10.85 8.69 10.67
N ILE A 176 -10.06 9.47 9.95
CA ILE A 176 -9.37 10.67 10.43
C ILE A 176 -10.03 11.89 9.81
N LYS A 177 -10.58 12.76 10.66
CA LYS A 177 -11.26 14.00 10.27
C LYS A 177 -10.48 15.23 10.67
#